data_AF-E6WNQ2-F1
#
_entry.id   AF-E6WNQ2-F1
#
_cell.length_a   1.000
_cell.length_b   1.000
_cell.length_c   1.000
_cell.angle_alpha   90.00
_cell.angle_beta   90.00
_cell.angle_gamma   90.00
#
_symmetry.space_group_name_H-M   'P 1'
#
loop_
_entity.id
_entity.type
_entity.pdbx_description
1 polymer ?
#
loop_
_entity_poly.entity_id
_entity_poly.type
_entity_poly.pdbx_seq_one_letter_code
_entity_poly.pdbx_strand_id
1 'polypeptide(L)'
;MSTGTLQNAASALTPVTQADIVRVMGAYCFIRLDNGDEAFFHNGHWLDGADAASGEPSVLGLAQRAARAGEKFLRCMELPVPDSAEWCWSDVAEQLARSAVTLSVRMELIVTGCETRQGRGVHFCNDPLLSGINSNLWFPVRPDEDWFAGIERILVMNGVAENVVSLTPLRDSPTCTDWKVICNRKIIA
;
A
#
# COMPACT_ATOMS: atom_id res chain seq x y z
N MET A 1 7.22 -33.84 -39.87
CA MET A 1 8.10 -33.60 -38.71
C MET A 1 8.43 -32.11 -38.67
N SER A 2 7.75 -31.37 -37.80
CA SER A 2 8.17 -30.04 -37.34
C SER A 2 7.66 -29.92 -35.91
N THR A 3 8.53 -30.25 -34.96
CA THR A 3 8.32 -30.01 -33.54
C THR A 3 8.52 -28.52 -33.30
N GLY A 4 7.41 -27.77 -33.25
CA GLY A 4 7.42 -26.39 -32.81
C GLY A 4 7.69 -26.35 -31.31
N THR A 5 8.89 -25.93 -30.94
CA THR A 5 9.29 -25.66 -29.56
C THR A 5 8.42 -24.52 -29.04
N LEU A 6 7.52 -24.83 -28.11
CA LEU A 6 6.84 -23.81 -27.31
C LEU A 6 7.90 -23.15 -26.42
N GLN A 7 8.35 -21.99 -26.88
CA GLN A 7 9.27 -21.14 -26.12
C GLN A 7 8.50 -20.64 -24.91
N ASN A 8 8.90 -21.12 -23.73
CA ASN A 8 8.46 -20.63 -22.42
C ASN A 8 8.60 -19.11 -22.39
N ALA A 9 7.49 -18.40 -22.57
CA ALA A 9 7.38 -17.03 -22.14
C ALA A 9 7.29 -17.06 -20.61
N ALA A 10 8.46 -17.01 -19.96
CA ALA A 10 8.51 -16.61 -18.56
C ALA A 10 7.84 -15.24 -18.47
N SER A 11 6.59 -15.22 -18.00
CA SER A 11 5.90 -13.99 -17.66
C SER A 11 6.82 -13.27 -16.69
N ALA A 12 7.40 -12.16 -17.11
CA ALA A 12 8.18 -11.31 -16.24
C ALA A 12 7.22 -10.86 -15.13
N LEU A 13 7.30 -11.51 -13.96
CA LEU A 13 6.52 -11.14 -12.80
C LEU A 13 6.78 -9.65 -12.56
N THR A 14 5.71 -8.86 -12.49
CA THR A 14 5.81 -7.43 -12.19
C THR A 14 6.69 -7.23 -10.96
N PRO A 15 7.64 -6.27 -10.99
CA PRO A 15 8.51 -6.01 -9.85
C PRO A 15 7.67 -5.75 -8.58
N VAL A 16 8.04 -6.38 -7.47
CA VAL A 16 7.43 -6.12 -6.17
C VAL A 16 7.86 -4.72 -5.74
N THR A 17 6.91 -3.85 -5.43
CA THR A 17 7.21 -2.50 -4.94
C THR A 17 7.25 -2.46 -3.41
N GLN A 18 7.89 -1.45 -2.83
CA GLN A 18 7.84 -1.24 -1.37
C GLN A 18 6.40 -1.07 -0.88
N ALA A 19 5.53 -0.45 -1.68
CA ALA A 19 4.12 -0.30 -1.36
C ALA A 19 3.42 -1.67 -1.28
N ASP A 20 3.79 -2.65 -2.11
CA ASP A 20 3.25 -4.01 -2.03
C ASP A 20 3.67 -4.71 -0.74
N ILE A 21 4.93 -4.56 -0.34
CA ILE A 21 5.46 -5.13 0.91
C ILE A 21 4.75 -4.51 2.12
N VAL A 22 4.71 -3.17 2.22
CA VAL A 22 4.03 -2.45 3.32
C VAL A 22 2.55 -2.81 3.38
N ARG A 23 1.90 -3.00 2.22
CA ARG A 23 0.49 -3.38 2.15
C ARG A 23 0.24 -4.74 2.81
N VAL A 24 1.11 -5.73 2.61
CA VAL A 24 0.97 -7.09 3.18
C VAL A 24 1.41 -7.18 4.63
N MET A 25 2.52 -6.53 4.95
CA MET A 25 3.14 -6.60 6.28
C MET A 25 2.53 -5.59 7.26
N GLY A 26 1.90 -4.52 6.76
CA GLY A 26 1.48 -3.38 7.57
C GLY A 26 2.67 -2.53 8.02
N ALA A 27 2.38 -1.54 8.87
CA ALA A 27 3.39 -0.60 9.37
C ALA A 27 4.39 -1.24 10.35
N TYR A 28 3.94 -2.24 11.12
CA TYR A 28 4.76 -3.01 12.05
C TYR A 28 4.45 -4.49 11.84
N CYS A 29 5.47 -5.29 11.53
CA CYS A 29 5.31 -6.70 11.24
C CYS A 29 6.35 -7.53 11.98
N PHE A 30 5.90 -8.56 12.68
CA PHE A 30 6.72 -9.61 13.26
C PHE A 30 6.50 -10.88 12.46
N ILE A 31 7.59 -11.52 12.04
CA ILE A 31 7.59 -12.82 11.37
C ILE A 31 8.36 -13.80 12.25
N ARG A 32 7.81 -15.00 12.42
CA ARG A 32 8.51 -16.16 12.96
C ARG A 32 8.49 -17.28 11.92
N LEU A 33 9.64 -17.84 11.61
CA LEU A 33 9.77 -19.01 10.75
C LEU A 33 9.64 -20.30 11.56
N ASP A 34 9.32 -21.41 10.89
CA ASP A 34 9.16 -22.73 11.51
C ASP A 34 10.43 -23.26 12.19
N ASN A 35 11.63 -22.81 11.77
CA ASN A 35 12.89 -23.10 12.46
C ASN A 35 13.10 -22.26 13.73
N GLY A 36 12.18 -21.35 14.03
CA GLY A 36 12.24 -20.44 15.17
C GLY A 36 12.85 -19.08 14.86
N ASP A 37 13.44 -18.86 13.68
CA ASP A 37 14.04 -17.58 13.34
C ASP A 37 12.99 -16.48 13.31
N GLU A 38 13.35 -15.32 13.85
CA GLU A 38 12.42 -14.20 13.99
C GLU A 38 12.94 -12.97 13.26
N ALA A 39 12.03 -12.16 12.74
CA ALA A 39 12.33 -10.84 12.23
C ALA A 39 11.25 -9.82 12.56
N PHE A 40 11.71 -8.60 12.80
CA PHE A 40 10.87 -7.44 13.00
C PHE A 40 11.10 -6.43 11.87
N PHE A 41 9.99 -5.98 11.29
CA PHE A 41 9.96 -5.00 10.20
C PHE A 41 9.13 -3.77 10.58
N HIS A 42 9.58 -2.62 10.09
CA HIS A 42 8.82 -1.37 10.10
C HIS A 42 8.68 -0.84 8.67
N ASN A 43 7.43 -0.62 8.24
CA ASN A 43 7.10 -0.22 6.86
C ASN A 43 7.83 -1.07 5.81
N GLY A 44 7.84 -2.39 6.00
CA GLY A 44 8.47 -3.34 5.08
C GLY A 44 10.00 -3.31 5.07
N HIS A 45 10.65 -2.50 5.90
CA HIS A 45 12.09 -2.52 6.09
C HIS A 45 12.46 -3.39 7.28
N TRP A 46 13.40 -4.30 7.09
CA TRP A 46 13.94 -5.13 8.17
C TRP A 46 14.67 -4.23 9.18
N LEU A 47 14.38 -4.43 10.46
CA LEU A 47 15.00 -3.68 11.55
C LEU A 47 15.90 -4.55 12.42
N ASP A 48 15.40 -5.72 12.81
CA ASP A 48 16.10 -6.61 13.73
C ASP A 48 15.61 -8.05 13.55
N GLY A 49 16.38 -9.02 14.04
CA GLY A 49 16.04 -10.43 13.99
C GLY A 49 16.64 -11.23 15.13
N ALA A 50 16.20 -12.48 15.27
CA ALA A 50 16.78 -13.43 16.18
C ALA A 50 17.01 -14.75 15.44
N ASP A 51 18.26 -15.21 15.43
CA ASP A 51 18.63 -16.56 14.99
C ASP A 51 18.35 -17.55 16.13
N ALA A 52 17.42 -18.46 15.88
CA ALA A 52 17.02 -19.46 16.86
C ALA A 52 18.14 -20.48 17.15
N ALA A 53 18.97 -20.81 16.15
CA ALA A 53 20.08 -21.74 16.31
C ALA A 53 21.19 -21.15 17.20
N SER A 54 21.33 -19.82 17.19
CA SER A 54 22.29 -19.08 18.01
C SER A 54 21.77 -18.76 19.43
N GLY A 55 20.50 -19.05 19.72
CA GLY A 55 19.88 -18.79 21.02
C GLY A 55 19.68 -17.30 21.31
N GLU A 56 19.52 -16.49 20.27
CA GLU A 56 19.30 -15.06 20.40
C GLU A 56 17.95 -14.75 21.08
N PRO A 57 17.85 -13.65 21.85
CA PRO A 57 16.61 -13.27 22.49
C PRO A 57 15.56 -12.85 21.44
N SER A 58 14.32 -13.29 21.64
CA SER A 58 13.20 -12.96 20.76
C SER A 58 13.01 -11.45 20.55
N VAL A 59 12.80 -11.06 19.29
CA VAL A 59 12.52 -9.66 18.91
C VAL A 59 11.04 -9.28 19.06
N LEU A 60 10.16 -10.23 19.42
CA LEU A 60 8.72 -9.99 19.59
C LEU A 60 8.43 -8.86 20.59
N GLY A 61 9.16 -8.84 21.72
CA GLY A 61 8.98 -7.81 22.74
C GLY A 61 9.34 -6.41 22.23
N LEU A 62 10.36 -6.30 21.39
CA LEU A 62 10.73 -5.06 20.71
C LEU A 62 9.63 -4.63 19.74
N ALA A 63 9.16 -5.56 18.89
CA ALA A 63 8.11 -5.30 17.91
C ALA A 63 6.81 -4.80 18.57
N GLN A 64 6.38 -5.43 19.67
CA GLN A 64 5.18 -5.05 20.42
C GLN A 64 5.30 -3.65 21.01
N ARG A 65 6.46 -3.30 21.58
CA ARG A 65 6.70 -1.97 22.15
C ARG A 65 6.74 -0.90 21.06
N ALA A 66 7.38 -1.18 19.94
CA ALA A 66 7.46 -0.26 18.80
C ALA A 66 6.07 0.02 18.21
N ALA A 67 5.25 -1.02 17.99
CA ALA A 67 3.88 -0.85 17.49
C ALA A 67 3.00 -0.05 18.46
N ARG A 68 3.10 -0.31 19.77
CA ARG A 68 2.41 0.46 20.81
C ARG A 68 2.84 1.92 20.83
N ALA A 69 4.14 2.19 20.74
CA ALA A 69 4.67 3.56 20.68
C ALA A 69 4.21 4.32 19.43
N GLY A 70 4.01 3.62 18.31
CA GLY A 70 3.45 4.19 17.09
C GLY A 70 1.92 4.25 17.04
N GLU A 71 1.21 3.80 18.09
CA GLU A 71 -0.25 3.66 18.12
C GLU A 71 -0.80 2.88 16.92
N LYS A 72 -0.07 1.83 16.50
CA LYS A 72 -0.46 0.94 15.40
C LYS A 72 -0.59 -0.50 15.88
N PHE A 73 -1.29 -1.30 15.09
CA PHE A 73 -1.33 -2.74 15.28
C PHE A 73 -0.01 -3.37 14.84
N LEU A 74 0.46 -4.35 15.63
CA LEU A 74 1.52 -5.27 15.21
C LEU A 74 0.87 -6.42 14.42
N ARG A 75 1.30 -6.62 13.18
CA ARG A 75 0.95 -7.82 12.42
C ARG A 75 1.91 -8.95 12.79
N CYS A 76 1.40 -10.12 13.14
CA CYS A 76 2.21 -11.30 13.44
C CYS A 76 1.96 -12.37 12.38
N MET A 77 3.02 -12.99 11.87
CA MET A 77 2.95 -14.06 10.88
C MET A 77 3.84 -15.23 11.31
N GLU A 78 3.35 -16.45 11.04
CA GLU A 78 4.11 -17.70 11.17
C GLU A 78 4.23 -18.31 9.78
N LEU A 79 5.45 -18.61 9.35
CA LEU A 79 5.74 -19.00 7.97
C LEU A 79 6.72 -20.17 7.91
N PRO A 80 6.65 -21.01 6.85
CA PRO A 80 7.69 -22.01 6.62
C PRO A 80 9.03 -21.34 6.34
N VAL A 81 10.12 -22.04 6.66
CA VAL A 81 11.46 -21.65 6.24
C VAL A 81 11.52 -21.68 4.71
N PRO A 82 12.06 -20.65 4.04
CA PRO A 82 12.24 -20.67 2.59
C PRO A 82 13.03 -21.90 2.11
N ASP A 83 12.60 -22.51 1.00
CA ASP A 83 13.27 -23.69 0.43
C ASP A 83 14.68 -23.40 -0.12
N SER A 84 14.99 -22.12 -0.39
CA SER A 84 16.33 -21.70 -0.84
C SER A 84 17.33 -21.85 0.29
N ALA A 85 18.49 -22.46 0.03
CA ALA A 85 19.56 -22.57 1.02
C ALA A 85 20.22 -21.22 1.36
N GLU A 86 20.19 -20.28 0.42
CA GLU A 86 20.65 -18.90 0.60
C GLU A 86 19.42 -18.00 0.47
N TRP A 87 18.71 -17.78 1.57
CA TRP A 87 17.58 -16.86 1.64
C TRP A 87 17.93 -15.69 2.56
N CYS A 88 17.29 -14.54 2.33
CA CYS A 88 17.32 -13.43 3.26
C CYS A 88 15.92 -12.93 3.59
N TRP A 89 15.79 -12.12 4.64
CA TRP A 89 14.51 -11.57 5.07
C TRP A 89 13.82 -10.71 4.02
N SER A 90 14.57 -10.10 3.11
CA SER A 90 14.01 -9.37 1.95
C SER A 90 13.29 -10.32 0.99
N ASP A 91 13.82 -11.52 0.76
CA ASP A 91 13.17 -12.51 -0.09
C ASP A 91 11.84 -12.99 0.52
N VAL A 92 11.81 -13.20 1.84
CA VAL A 92 10.59 -13.56 2.58
C VAL A 92 9.52 -12.47 2.42
N ALA A 93 9.91 -11.20 2.58
CA ALA A 93 9.01 -10.06 2.40
C ALA A 93 8.47 -9.96 0.95
N GLU A 94 9.32 -10.18 -0.05
CA GLU A 94 8.90 -10.20 -1.45
C GLU A 94 7.97 -11.37 -1.77
N GLN A 95 8.25 -12.57 -1.25
CA GLN A 95 7.42 -13.74 -1.46
C GLN A 95 6.03 -13.56 -0.83
N LEU A 96 5.95 -12.97 0.36
CA LEU A 96 4.67 -12.58 0.97
C LEU A 96 3.90 -11.57 0.12
N ALA A 97 4.60 -10.57 -0.41
CA ALA A 97 3.99 -9.58 -1.29
C ALA A 97 3.44 -10.22 -2.58
N ARG A 98 4.15 -11.21 -3.15
CA ARG A 98 3.74 -11.96 -4.36
C ARG A 98 2.60 -12.93 -4.10
N SER A 99 2.56 -13.57 -2.92
CA SER A 99 1.57 -14.61 -2.59
C SER A 99 0.25 -14.05 -2.07
N ALA A 100 0.24 -12.80 -1.59
CA ALA A 100 -0.97 -12.16 -1.13
C ALA A 100 -2.01 -12.04 -2.26
N VAL A 101 -3.14 -12.74 -2.10
CA VAL A 101 -4.28 -12.62 -3.01
C VAL A 101 -4.78 -11.18 -2.95
N THR A 102 -4.65 -10.47 -4.07
CA THR A 102 -5.18 -9.10 -4.18
C THR A 102 -6.56 -9.12 -4.82
N LEU A 103 -7.53 -8.50 -4.15
CA LEU A 103 -8.82 -8.19 -4.73
C LEU A 103 -8.84 -6.72 -5.13
N SER A 104 -9.19 -6.43 -6.39
CA SER A 104 -9.57 -5.08 -6.78
C SER A 104 -11.02 -4.86 -6.35
N VAL A 105 -11.21 -3.98 -5.37
CA VAL A 105 -12.52 -3.59 -4.86
C VAL A 105 -12.88 -2.17 -5.28
N ARG A 106 -14.17 -1.86 -5.25
CA ARG A 106 -14.66 -0.49 -5.43
C ARG A 106 -14.61 0.23 -4.09
N MET A 107 -14.00 1.40 -4.09
CA MET A 107 -14.06 2.34 -2.98
C MET A 107 -14.75 3.63 -3.41
N GLU A 108 -15.30 4.34 -2.42
CA GLU A 108 -16.03 5.58 -2.60
C GLU A 108 -15.41 6.69 -1.77
N LEU A 109 -15.21 7.85 -2.38
CA LEU A 109 -14.67 9.05 -1.75
C LEU A 109 -15.55 10.26 -2.06
N ILE A 110 -15.47 11.27 -1.19
CA ILE A 110 -16.02 12.60 -1.44
C ILE A 110 -14.86 13.56 -1.63
N VAL A 111 -14.90 14.31 -2.73
CA VAL A 111 -13.86 15.29 -3.09
C VAL A 111 -14.51 16.63 -3.40
N THR A 112 -14.00 17.70 -2.82
CA THR A 112 -14.36 19.07 -3.18
C THR A 112 -13.27 19.64 -4.08
N GLY A 113 -13.63 20.07 -5.29
CA GLY A 113 -12.76 20.91 -6.12
C GLY A 113 -13.20 22.35 -6.05
N CYS A 114 -12.24 23.26 -5.94
CA CYS A 114 -12.49 24.69 -5.96
C CYS A 114 -11.54 25.43 -6.88
N GLU A 115 -12.06 26.48 -7.51
CA GLU A 115 -11.26 27.51 -8.14
C GLU A 115 -10.98 28.63 -7.15
N THR A 116 -9.72 28.86 -6.85
CA THR A 116 -9.27 29.89 -5.91
C THR A 116 -8.42 30.93 -6.62
N ARG A 117 -8.09 32.03 -5.92
CA ARG A 117 -7.16 33.04 -6.44
C ARG A 117 -5.75 32.47 -6.69
N GLN A 118 -5.40 31.38 -6.03
CA GLN A 118 -4.11 30.69 -6.11
C GLN A 118 -4.09 29.57 -7.17
N GLY A 119 -5.23 29.32 -7.82
CA GLY A 119 -5.41 28.25 -8.80
C GLY A 119 -6.48 27.25 -8.40
N ARG A 120 -6.53 26.14 -9.15
CA ARG A 120 -7.46 25.03 -8.90
C ARG A 120 -6.91 24.09 -7.85
N GLY A 121 -7.74 23.68 -6.91
CA GLY A 121 -7.37 22.76 -5.85
C GLY A 121 -8.46 21.75 -5.54
N VAL A 122 -8.06 20.58 -5.05
CA VAL A 122 -8.97 19.54 -4.56
C VAL A 122 -8.69 19.20 -3.10
N HIS A 123 -9.76 18.96 -2.36
CA HIS A 123 -9.75 18.50 -0.98
C HIS A 123 -10.48 17.15 -0.90
N PHE A 124 -9.85 16.16 -0.25
CA PHE A 124 -10.43 14.83 -0.03
C PHE A 124 -11.08 14.80 1.34
N CYS A 125 -12.42 14.75 1.38
CA CYS A 125 -13.19 15.00 2.60
C CYS A 125 -13.20 13.81 3.58
N ASN A 126 -13.01 12.59 3.08
CA ASN A 126 -13.21 11.35 3.84
C ASN A 126 -12.09 10.31 3.68
N ASP A 127 -10.90 10.72 3.22
CA ASP A 127 -9.72 9.86 3.20
C ASP A 127 -8.72 10.25 4.31
N PRO A 128 -8.39 9.36 5.26
CA PRO A 128 -7.53 9.69 6.41
C PRO A 128 -6.11 10.17 6.05
N LEU A 129 -5.57 9.73 4.90
CA LEU A 129 -4.24 10.14 4.47
C LEU A 129 -4.31 11.50 3.78
N LEU A 130 -5.25 11.66 2.85
CA LEU A 130 -5.33 12.84 2.00
C LEU A 130 -6.08 14.01 2.64
N SER A 131 -6.92 13.78 3.67
CA SER A 131 -7.56 14.89 4.39
C SER A 131 -6.60 15.56 5.38
N GLY A 132 -5.61 14.80 5.89
CA GLY A 132 -4.65 15.24 6.90
C GLY A 132 -5.24 15.34 8.31
N ILE A 133 -4.38 15.64 9.29
CA ILE A 133 -4.74 15.62 10.72
C ILE A 133 -5.85 16.62 11.11
N ASN A 134 -5.99 17.72 10.35
CA ASN A 134 -7.02 18.73 10.56
C ASN A 134 -8.13 18.69 9.50
N SER A 135 -8.18 17.63 8.68
CA SER A 135 -9.16 17.46 7.60
C SER A 135 -9.25 18.66 6.64
N ASN A 136 -8.13 19.30 6.33
CA ASN A 136 -8.10 20.50 5.49
C ASN A 136 -6.86 20.59 4.58
N LEU A 137 -6.35 19.45 4.11
CA LEU A 137 -5.32 19.44 3.08
C LEU A 137 -5.91 19.70 1.69
N TRP A 138 -5.21 20.52 0.91
CA TRP A 138 -5.56 20.88 -0.45
C TRP A 138 -4.42 20.50 -1.40
N PHE A 139 -4.77 19.86 -2.51
CA PHE A 139 -3.83 19.45 -3.54
C PHE A 139 -4.06 20.28 -4.79
N PRO A 140 -3.00 20.84 -5.40
CA PRO A 140 -3.14 21.61 -6.62
C PRO A 140 -3.52 20.70 -7.81
N VAL A 141 -4.43 21.21 -8.63
CA VAL A 141 -4.76 20.65 -9.94
C VAL A 141 -4.14 21.55 -11.00
N ARG A 142 -3.43 20.93 -11.94
CA ARG A 142 -2.73 21.67 -13.00
C ARG A 142 -3.73 22.39 -13.91
N PRO A 143 -3.36 23.54 -14.50
CA PRO A 143 -4.26 24.27 -15.40
C PRO A 143 -4.62 23.48 -16.66
N ASP A 144 -3.75 22.59 -17.12
CA ASP A 144 -3.87 21.78 -18.33
C ASP A 144 -4.53 20.41 -18.11
N GLU A 145 -4.83 20.04 -16.86
CA GLU A 145 -5.51 18.78 -16.52
C GLU A 145 -6.96 19.04 -16.07
N ASP A 146 -7.89 18.16 -16.45
CA ASP A 146 -9.27 18.23 -15.95
C ASP A 146 -9.37 17.70 -14.51
N TRP A 147 -10.55 17.86 -13.89
CA TRP A 147 -10.76 17.40 -12.50
C TRP A 147 -10.58 15.88 -12.36
N PHE A 148 -10.99 15.09 -13.36
CA PHE A 148 -10.85 13.63 -13.33
C PHE A 148 -9.38 13.24 -13.27
N ALA A 149 -8.58 13.73 -14.22
CA ALA A 149 -7.17 13.43 -14.34
C ALA A 149 -6.37 13.93 -13.12
N GLY A 150 -6.70 15.13 -12.61
CA GLY A 150 -6.07 15.66 -11.39
C GLY A 150 -6.35 14.80 -10.16
N ILE A 151 -7.61 14.42 -9.94
CA ILE A 151 -8.02 13.60 -8.80
C ILE A 151 -7.42 12.19 -8.90
N GLU A 152 -7.46 11.57 -10.07
CA GLU A 152 -6.84 10.25 -10.30
C GLU A 152 -5.35 10.27 -10.02
N ARG A 153 -4.63 11.26 -10.58
CA ARG A 153 -3.20 11.41 -10.35
C ARG A 153 -2.87 11.51 -8.86
N ILE A 154 -3.60 12.32 -8.10
CA ILE A 154 -3.35 12.46 -6.66
C ILE A 154 -3.62 11.15 -5.92
N LEU A 155 -4.72 10.47 -6.21
CA LEU A 155 -5.05 9.18 -5.59
C LEU A 155 -4.00 8.10 -5.88
N VAL A 156 -3.58 7.99 -7.13
CA VAL A 156 -2.59 7.01 -7.58
C VAL A 156 -1.20 7.31 -7.01
N MET A 157 -0.76 8.57 -7.06
CA MET A 157 0.54 8.97 -6.53
C MET A 157 0.67 8.72 -5.01
N ASN A 158 -0.43 8.76 -4.27
CA ASN A 158 -0.45 8.51 -2.84
C ASN A 158 -0.82 7.06 -2.46
N GLY A 159 -0.93 6.16 -3.45
CA GLY A 159 -1.25 4.74 -3.22
C GLY A 159 -2.65 4.49 -2.65
N VAL A 160 -3.57 5.44 -2.80
CA VAL A 160 -4.95 5.33 -2.29
C VAL A 160 -5.81 4.50 -3.24
N ALA A 161 -5.63 4.66 -4.54
CA ALA A 161 -6.37 3.95 -5.58
C ALA A 161 -5.48 3.53 -6.75
N GLU A 162 -5.93 2.54 -7.52
CA GLU A 162 -5.30 2.14 -8.79
C GLU A 162 -5.67 3.09 -9.92
N ASN A 163 -6.94 3.50 -9.97
CA ASN A 163 -7.48 4.44 -10.96
C ASN A 163 -8.87 4.94 -10.50
N VAL A 164 -9.28 6.08 -11.02
CA VAL A 164 -10.64 6.60 -10.89
C VAL A 164 -11.51 6.01 -11.99
N VAL A 165 -12.78 5.79 -11.67
CA VAL A 165 -13.74 5.13 -12.57
C VAL A 165 -14.86 6.08 -12.92
N SER A 166 -15.35 6.83 -11.94
CA SER A 166 -16.31 7.89 -12.20
C SER A 166 -16.20 9.01 -11.18
N LEU A 167 -16.56 10.21 -11.64
CA LEU A 167 -16.92 11.33 -10.79
C LEU A 167 -18.38 11.68 -11.05
N THR A 168 -19.17 11.68 -9.98
CA THR A 168 -20.57 12.08 -10.02
C THR A 168 -20.74 13.35 -9.19
N PRO A 169 -21.19 14.48 -9.75
CA PRO A 169 -21.40 15.70 -8.98
C PRO A 169 -22.49 15.46 -7.93
N LEU A 170 -22.18 15.81 -6.69
CA LEU A 170 -23.10 15.77 -5.55
C LEU A 170 -23.69 17.15 -5.28
N ARG A 171 -22.85 18.18 -5.35
CA ARG A 171 -23.24 19.57 -5.17
C ARG A 171 -22.41 20.43 -6.09
N ASP A 172 -23.06 21.40 -6.70
CA ASP A 172 -22.39 22.38 -7.55
C ASP A 172 -22.65 23.78 -7.01
N SER A 173 -21.60 24.57 -6.90
CA SER A 173 -21.64 25.97 -6.48
C SER A 173 -20.73 26.79 -7.40
N PRO A 174 -20.90 28.13 -7.47
CA PRO A 174 -20.19 28.95 -8.46
C PRO A 174 -18.66 28.84 -8.43
N THR A 175 -18.08 28.45 -7.30
CA THR A 175 -16.63 28.40 -7.10
C THR A 175 -16.12 27.02 -6.71
N CYS A 176 -17.02 26.10 -6.35
CA CYS A 176 -16.67 24.80 -5.80
C CYS A 176 -17.69 23.74 -6.19
N THR A 177 -17.22 22.55 -6.50
CA THR A 177 -18.07 21.40 -6.81
C THR A 177 -17.63 20.23 -5.93
N ASP A 178 -18.60 19.55 -5.31
CA ASP A 178 -18.38 18.32 -4.57
C ASP A 178 -18.71 17.14 -5.50
N TRP A 179 -17.81 16.16 -5.57
CA TRP A 179 -18.02 14.92 -6.31
C TRP A 179 -17.97 13.71 -5.40
N LYS A 180 -18.83 12.75 -5.72
CA LYS A 180 -18.63 11.36 -5.37
C LYS A 180 -17.65 10.75 -6.37
N VAL A 181 -16.56 10.22 -5.87
CA VAL A 181 -15.53 9.56 -6.68
C VAL A 181 -15.61 8.07 -6.43
N ILE A 182 -15.79 7.29 -7.49
CA ILE A 182 -15.65 5.84 -7.45
C ILE A 182 -14.30 5.48 -8.05
N CYS A 183 -13.50 4.71 -7.31
CA CYS A 183 -12.20 4.25 -7.77
C CYS A 183 -11.99 2.77 -7.48
N ASN A 184 -11.03 2.18 -8.18
CA ASN A 184 -10.55 0.82 -7.92
C ASN A 184 -9.43 0.88 -6.88
N ARG A 185 -9.44 -0.05 -5.93
CA ARG A 185 -8.39 -0.20 -4.93
C ARG A 185 -8.02 -1.67 -4.80
N LYS A 186 -6.73 -1.96 -4.77
CA LYS A 186 -6.22 -3.27 -4.35
C LYS A 186 -6.27 -3.39 -2.83
N ILE A 187 -7.01 -4.39 -2.37
CA ILE A 187 -6.95 -4.87 -0.98
C ILE A 187 -6.42 -6.30 -0.97
N ILE A 188 -5.98 -6.75 0.20
CA ILE A 188 -5.65 -8.16 0.43
C ILE A 188 -6.95 -8.88 0.80
N ALA A 189 -7.19 -10.03 0.18
CA ALA A 189 -8.31 -10.91 0.50
C ALA A 189 -8.19 -11.50 1.91
#